data_AF-A0A8H4X688-F1
#
_entry.id   AF-A0A8H4X688-F1
#
_cell.length_a   1.000
_cell.length_b   1.000
_cell.length_c   1.000
_cell.angle_alpha   90.00
_cell.angle_beta   90.00
_cell.angle_gamma   90.00
#
_symmetry.space_group_name_H-M   'P 1'
#
loop_
_entity.id
_entity.type
_entity.pdbx_description
1 polymer ?
#
loop_
_entity_poly.entity_id
_entity_poly.type
_entity_poly.pdbx_seq_one_letter_code
_entity_poly.pdbx_strand_id
1 'polypeptide(L)'
;MPGTINEAGLTPEQVEFFNENGFLVIPSYLSSEEIQSLLATTNDLLENFDLASHPMTRFTTGDDGEAEDDEKAKHVGDDYFLSSGDKIHFFFEPDAVAPPDAKAQDKAPRLLKPKHLAINKIGHALHSKSPPFEKITISKRNAAIAQSLGFKDPKCLQSMLICKQPSIGGPVPAHRDSEFLYTSPPSAVGYWVALQDATPGNASLGVWKGSHKGRKGGHIRRRFVRAEGGGTTFISNDGPSLPLGKDE
;
A
#
# COMPACT_ATOMS: atom_id res chain seq x y z
N MET A 1 10.39 -27.49 -11.81
CA MET A 1 10.40 -26.30 -10.92
C MET A 1 9.33 -25.37 -11.44
N PRO A 2 8.29 -25.00 -10.68
CA PRO A 2 7.27 -24.07 -11.17
C PRO A 2 7.99 -22.77 -11.55
N GLY A 3 7.86 -22.42 -12.83
CA GLY A 3 8.86 -21.65 -13.56
C GLY A 3 9.08 -20.24 -13.02
N THR A 4 10.35 -19.84 -13.02
CA THR A 4 10.76 -18.43 -13.02
C THR A 4 9.94 -17.69 -14.07
N ILE A 5 9.18 -16.67 -13.66
CA ILE A 5 8.54 -15.78 -14.62
C ILE A 5 9.66 -15.00 -15.31
N ASN A 6 9.99 -15.45 -16.52
CA ASN A 6 10.92 -14.79 -17.41
C ASN A 6 10.24 -13.55 -18.03
N GLU A 7 10.96 -12.77 -18.82
CA GLU A 7 10.43 -11.59 -19.55
C GLU A 7 9.26 -11.91 -20.53
N ALA A 8 8.77 -13.15 -20.55
CA ALA A 8 7.65 -13.62 -21.35
C ALA A 8 6.25 -13.34 -20.74
N GLY A 9 6.17 -12.87 -19.49
CA GLY A 9 4.90 -12.55 -18.83
C GLY A 9 4.19 -13.77 -18.23
N LEU A 10 2.87 -13.68 -18.09
CA LEU A 10 2.03 -14.74 -17.51
C LEU A 10 1.62 -15.79 -18.55
N THR A 11 1.52 -17.06 -18.14
CA THR A 11 0.93 -18.11 -18.98
C THR A 11 -0.59 -17.93 -19.14
N PRO A 12 -1.22 -18.50 -20.17
CA PRO A 12 -2.67 -18.45 -20.32
C PRO A 12 -3.44 -18.93 -19.08
N GLU A 13 -2.96 -19.99 -18.41
CA GLU A 13 -3.58 -20.54 -17.20
C GLU A 13 -3.46 -19.58 -16.01
N GLN A 14 -2.32 -18.88 -15.90
CA GLN A 14 -2.14 -17.83 -14.88
C GLN A 14 -3.06 -16.64 -15.11
N VAL A 15 -3.23 -16.23 -16.38
CA VAL A 15 -4.16 -15.16 -16.77
C VAL A 15 -5.61 -15.57 -16.49
N GLU A 16 -5.99 -16.81 -16.81
CA GLU A 16 -7.32 -17.34 -16.50
C GLU A 16 -7.58 -17.37 -15.00
N PHE A 17 -6.62 -17.89 -14.21
CA PHE A 17 -6.71 -17.93 -12.76
C PHE A 17 -6.89 -16.53 -12.17
N PHE A 18 -6.08 -15.55 -12.61
CA PHE A 18 -6.18 -14.17 -12.15
C PHE A 18 -7.55 -13.56 -12.48
N ASN A 19 -8.04 -13.72 -13.71
CA ASN A 19 -9.35 -13.23 -14.13
C ASN A 19 -10.49 -13.89 -13.33
N GLU A 20 -10.35 -15.17 -13.00
CA GLU A 20 -11.36 -15.89 -12.23
C GLU A 20 -11.40 -15.47 -10.77
N ASN A 21 -10.23 -15.34 -10.14
CA ASN A 21 -10.08 -15.27 -8.69
C ASN A 21 -9.74 -13.87 -8.15
N GLY A 22 -9.26 -12.96 -9.00
CA GLY A 22 -8.92 -11.58 -8.62
C GLY A 22 -7.53 -11.41 -8.00
N PHE A 23 -6.74 -12.49 -7.96
CA PHE A 23 -5.36 -12.50 -7.50
C PHE A 23 -4.58 -13.63 -8.19
N LEU A 24 -3.26 -13.56 -8.11
CA LEU A 24 -2.36 -14.62 -8.54
C LEU A 24 -1.15 -14.66 -7.60
N VAL A 25 -0.74 -15.85 -7.17
CA VAL A 25 0.48 -16.04 -6.39
C VAL A 25 1.59 -16.53 -7.32
N ILE A 26 2.70 -15.79 -7.35
CA ILE A 26 3.88 -16.13 -8.14
C ILE A 26 5.02 -16.47 -7.18
N PRO A 27 5.32 -17.76 -6.96
CA PRO A 27 6.39 -18.17 -6.05
C PRO A 27 7.76 -17.77 -6.63
N SER A 28 8.73 -17.51 -5.74
CA SER A 28 10.11 -17.21 -6.11
C SER A 28 10.25 -16.06 -7.12
N TYR A 29 9.42 -15.02 -6.95
CA TYR A 29 9.38 -13.89 -7.87
C TYR A 29 10.66 -13.07 -7.88
N LEU A 30 11.28 -12.87 -6.71
CA LEU A 30 12.57 -12.21 -6.56
C LEU A 30 13.66 -13.23 -6.22
N SER A 31 14.89 -12.94 -6.62
CA SER A 31 16.06 -13.70 -6.17
C SER A 31 16.42 -13.35 -4.71
N SER A 32 17.20 -14.22 -4.07
CA SER A 32 17.72 -13.96 -2.72
C SER A 32 18.54 -12.67 -2.65
N GLU A 33 19.30 -12.36 -3.69
CA GLU A 33 20.11 -11.14 -3.79
C GLU A 33 19.24 -9.89 -3.93
N GLU A 34 18.17 -9.96 -4.72
CA GLU A 34 17.18 -8.88 -4.83
C GLU A 34 16.51 -8.64 -3.47
N ILE A 35 16.06 -9.69 -2.79
CA ILE A 35 15.46 -9.59 -1.45
C ILE A 35 16.44 -8.97 -0.44
N GLN A 36 17.69 -9.45 -0.39
CA GLN A 36 18.71 -8.91 0.51
C GLN A 36 19.00 -7.44 0.23
N SER A 37 19.07 -7.04 -1.05
CA SER A 37 19.27 -5.63 -1.43
C SER A 37 18.11 -4.74 -0.96
N LEU A 38 16.87 -5.20 -1.10
CA LEU A 38 15.69 -4.47 -0.63
C LEU A 38 15.63 -4.39 0.90
N LEU A 39 15.93 -5.49 1.60
CA LEU A 39 15.99 -5.52 3.07
C LEU A 39 17.09 -4.61 3.63
N ALA A 40 18.28 -4.64 3.04
CA ALA A 40 19.37 -3.74 3.44
C ALA A 40 18.98 -2.26 3.26
N THR A 41 18.38 -1.92 2.11
CA THR A 41 17.85 -0.57 1.84
C THR A 41 16.76 -0.19 2.83
N THR A 42 15.88 -1.14 3.18
CA THR A 42 14.80 -0.91 4.14
C THR A 42 15.33 -0.60 5.53
N ASN A 43 16.31 -1.39 6.01
CA ASN A 43 16.92 -1.17 7.32
C ASN A 43 17.66 0.16 7.36
N ASP A 44 18.41 0.51 6.31
CA ASP A 44 19.05 1.82 6.18
C ASP A 44 18.03 2.97 6.27
N LEU A 45 16.92 2.89 5.53
CA LEU A 45 15.85 3.88 5.60
C LEU A 45 15.27 4.01 7.01
N LEU A 46 15.01 2.88 7.69
CA LEU A 46 14.44 2.85 9.05
C LEU A 46 15.42 3.37 10.11
N GLU A 47 16.72 3.16 9.92
CA GLU A 47 17.77 3.62 10.83
C GLU A 47 18.08 5.10 10.63
N ASN A 48 18.07 5.59 9.39
CA ASN A 48 18.65 6.88 9.03
C ASN A 48 17.64 7.99 8.72
N PHE A 49 16.33 7.72 8.74
CA PHE A 49 15.35 8.81 8.54
C PHE A 49 15.43 9.85 9.67
N ASP A 50 15.29 11.12 9.30
CA ASP A 50 15.34 12.22 10.25
C ASP A 50 14.05 12.28 11.06
N LEU A 51 14.17 12.11 12.38
CA LEU A 51 13.07 12.23 13.32
C LEU A 51 12.83 13.69 13.72
N ALA A 52 13.86 14.54 13.69
CA ALA A 52 13.77 15.92 14.17
C ALA A 52 12.89 16.78 13.27
N SER A 53 12.91 16.54 11.96
CA SER A 53 12.04 17.22 10.99
C SER A 53 10.70 16.51 10.75
N HIS A 54 10.45 15.35 11.40
CA HIS A 54 9.28 14.53 11.09
C HIS A 54 8.03 15.00 11.86
N PRO A 55 6.86 15.16 11.20
CA PRO A 55 5.62 15.59 11.87
C PRO A 55 4.93 14.51 12.71
N MET A 56 5.61 13.37 12.93
CA MET A 56 5.09 12.19 13.63
C MET A 56 3.73 11.66 13.15
N THR A 57 3.43 11.85 11.86
CA THR A 57 2.21 11.36 11.21
C THR A 57 2.03 9.85 11.42
N ARG A 58 0.86 9.48 11.92
CA ARG A 58 0.44 8.09 12.17
C ARG A 58 -0.26 7.54 10.94
N PHE A 59 -0.12 6.23 10.69
CA PHE A 59 -0.95 5.57 9.70
C PHE A 59 -2.38 5.37 10.24
N THR A 60 -3.37 5.76 9.46
CA THR A 60 -4.80 5.50 9.69
C THR A 60 -5.41 5.00 8.38
N THR A 61 -6.28 4.01 8.46
CA THR A 61 -7.11 3.65 7.31
C THR A 61 -8.29 4.59 7.33
N GLY A 62 -8.61 5.29 6.24
CA GLY A 62 -9.73 6.26 6.21
C GLY A 62 -11.12 5.69 6.55
N ASP A 63 -11.20 4.42 6.94
CA ASP A 63 -12.35 3.65 7.41
C ASP A 63 -12.38 3.45 8.93
N ASP A 64 -11.41 4.01 9.66
CA ASP A 64 -11.42 4.05 11.12
C ASP A 64 -12.62 4.94 11.50
N GLY A 65 -13.77 4.30 11.71
CA GLY A 65 -15.09 4.91 11.74
C GLY A 65 -15.17 6.16 12.60
N GLU A 66 -16.17 6.99 12.30
CA GLU A 66 -16.50 8.24 13.00
C GLU A 66 -16.27 8.11 14.51
N ALA A 67 -15.09 8.54 14.95
CA ALA A 67 -14.90 8.99 16.32
C ALA A 67 -15.65 10.33 16.39
N GLU A 68 -16.96 10.24 16.57
CA GLU A 68 -17.76 11.34 17.11
C GLU A 68 -17.00 11.87 18.34
N ASP A 69 -16.71 13.17 18.35
CA ASP A 69 -16.07 13.95 19.43
C ASP A 69 -14.53 14.08 19.50
N ASP A 70 -13.76 13.70 18.48
CA ASP A 70 -12.36 14.17 18.38
C ASP A 70 -12.15 15.03 17.12
N GLU A 71 -12.28 16.36 17.25
CA GLU A 71 -11.84 17.32 16.21
C GLU A 71 -10.36 17.11 15.80
N LYS A 72 -9.60 16.37 16.61
CA LYS A 72 -8.20 15.98 16.38
C LYS A 72 -8.02 14.63 15.64
N ALA A 73 -9.07 13.82 15.49
CA ALA A 73 -9.00 12.56 14.73
C ALA A 73 -9.10 12.75 13.20
N LYS A 74 -9.05 13.99 12.70
CA LYS A 74 -8.86 14.33 11.27
C LYS A 74 -7.43 14.01 10.76
N HIS A 75 -6.83 12.91 11.20
CA HIS A 75 -5.45 12.52 10.85
C HIS A 75 -5.33 11.85 9.48
N VAL A 76 -6.44 11.49 8.84
CA VAL A 76 -6.43 11.04 7.46
C VAL A 76 -6.35 12.28 6.55
N GLY A 77 -5.15 12.60 6.07
CA GLY A 77 -4.94 13.70 5.13
C GLY A 77 -4.23 14.94 5.67
N ASP A 78 -3.32 14.81 6.64
CA ASP A 78 -2.38 15.90 6.90
C ASP A 78 -1.50 16.20 5.66
N ASP A 79 -0.90 17.39 5.63
CA ASP A 79 -0.09 17.82 4.48
C ASP A 79 1.08 16.86 4.21
N TYR A 80 1.58 16.18 5.25
CA TYR A 80 2.67 15.22 5.12
C TYR A 80 2.24 13.97 4.34
N PHE A 81 1.06 13.42 4.62
CA PHE A 81 0.48 12.34 3.82
C PHE A 81 0.11 12.83 2.42
N LEU A 82 -0.61 13.95 2.31
CA LEU A 82 -1.11 14.44 1.03
C LEU A 82 -0.02 14.87 0.04
N SER A 83 1.17 15.24 0.53
CA SER A 83 2.33 15.61 -0.29
C SER A 83 3.34 14.48 -0.47
N SER A 84 3.06 13.27 0.02
CA SER A 84 4.01 12.13 -0.02
C SER A 84 4.05 11.37 -1.35
N GLY A 85 3.16 11.69 -2.30
CA GLY A 85 2.99 10.95 -3.56
C GLY A 85 4.25 10.83 -4.41
N ASP A 86 5.16 11.80 -4.30
CA ASP A 86 6.45 11.87 -5.01
C ASP A 86 7.66 11.80 -4.07
N LYS A 87 7.48 11.36 -2.82
CA LYS A 87 8.51 11.34 -1.75
C LYS A 87 8.65 9.96 -1.12
N ILE A 88 9.71 9.83 -0.31
CA ILE A 88 9.90 8.73 0.65
C ILE A 88 9.62 9.31 2.03
N HIS A 89 8.37 9.18 2.47
CA HIS A 89 7.84 9.57 3.77
C HIS A 89 7.62 8.34 4.64
N PHE A 90 7.63 8.56 5.96
CA PHE A 90 7.56 7.53 6.97
C PHE A 90 6.27 7.71 7.77
N PHE A 91 5.55 6.63 8.03
CA PHE A 91 4.28 6.68 8.74
C PHE A 91 4.35 5.73 9.93
N PHE A 92 4.16 6.27 11.12
CA PHE A 92 4.28 5.52 12.36
C PHE A 92 3.07 4.61 12.61
N GLU A 93 3.30 3.50 13.30
CA GLU A 93 2.23 2.76 13.96
C GLU A 93 1.54 3.67 14.98
N PRO A 94 0.20 3.69 15.06
CA PRO A 94 -0.52 4.47 16.06
C PRO A 94 -0.02 4.23 17.49
N ASP A 95 0.22 2.95 17.83
CA ASP A 95 0.66 2.51 19.17
C ASP A 95 2.16 2.74 19.43
N ALA A 96 2.92 3.20 18.43
CA ALA A 96 4.34 3.53 18.61
C ALA A 96 4.58 4.98 19.07
N VAL A 97 3.56 5.84 19.03
CA VAL A 97 3.65 7.26 19.39
C VAL A 97 2.83 7.52 20.64
N ALA A 98 3.42 8.14 21.66
CA ALA A 98 2.70 8.50 22.88
C ALA A 98 1.49 9.41 22.58
N PRO A 99 0.39 9.28 23.34
CA PRO A 99 -0.70 10.25 23.25
C PRO A 99 -0.19 11.67 23.59
N PRO A 100 -0.81 12.72 23.04
CA PRO A 100 -0.43 14.09 23.36
C PRO A 100 -0.53 14.34 24.88
N ASP A 101 0.57 14.74 25.51
CA ASP A 101 0.56 15.14 26.92
C ASP A 101 0.21 16.62 27.02
N ALA A 102 -0.97 16.92 27.58
CA ALA A 102 -1.46 18.28 27.79
C ALA A 102 -0.58 19.12 28.74
N LYS A 103 0.34 18.49 29.48
CA LYS A 103 1.23 19.14 30.46
C LYS A 103 2.70 19.14 30.03
N ALA A 104 3.06 18.50 28.92
CA ALA A 104 4.44 18.48 28.46
C ALA A 104 4.87 19.86 27.95
N GLN A 105 5.99 20.36 28.48
CA GLN A 105 6.66 21.56 27.96
C GLN A 105 7.20 21.33 26.54
N ASP A 106 7.53 20.08 26.23
CA ASP A 106 8.12 19.67 24.97
C ASP A 106 7.02 19.23 23.99
N LYS A 107 6.95 19.89 22.84
CA LYS A 107 5.92 19.61 21.81
C LYS A 107 6.30 18.44 20.91
N ALA A 108 7.51 17.90 21.05
CA ALA A 108 7.98 16.77 20.26
C ALA A 108 7.30 15.46 20.71
N PRO A 109 6.61 14.74 19.82
CA PRO A 109 5.95 13.48 20.18
C PRO A 109 6.98 12.41 20.57
N ARG A 110 6.73 11.73 21.69
CA ARG A 110 7.64 10.71 22.24
C ARG A 110 7.34 9.34 21.62
N LEU A 111 8.35 8.71 21.02
CA LEU A 111 8.25 7.32 20.61
C LEU A 111 8.21 6.38 21.82
N LEU A 112 7.31 5.41 21.77
CA LEU A 112 7.18 4.33 22.76
C LEU A 112 8.02 3.09 22.40
N LYS A 113 8.60 3.10 21.20
CA LYS A 113 9.39 2.01 20.62
C LYS A 113 10.66 2.57 19.99
N PRO A 114 11.72 1.76 19.82
CA PRO A 114 12.86 2.14 19.01
C PRO A 114 12.41 2.61 17.62
N LYS A 115 13.08 3.64 17.09
CA LYS A 115 12.70 4.32 15.84
C LYS A 115 12.45 3.36 14.67
N HIS A 116 13.35 2.39 14.48
CA HIS A 116 13.26 1.39 13.42
C HIS A 116 12.12 0.37 13.62
N LEU A 117 11.57 0.25 14.83
CA LEU A 117 10.43 -0.61 15.18
C LEU A 117 9.11 0.17 15.27
N ALA A 118 9.11 1.47 15.01
CA ALA A 118 7.95 2.32 15.19
C ALA A 118 7.19 2.60 13.88
N ILE A 119 7.82 2.33 12.73
CA ILE A 119 7.23 2.59 11.40
C ILE A 119 6.28 1.47 10.99
N ASN A 120 5.08 1.85 10.56
CA ASN A 120 4.08 0.98 9.92
C ASN A 120 4.34 0.88 8.41
N LYS A 121 4.61 2.02 7.75
CA LYS A 121 4.87 2.04 6.32
C LYS A 121 5.81 3.16 5.88
N ILE A 122 6.45 2.93 4.75
CA ILE A 122 7.24 3.93 4.01
C ILE A 122 6.60 4.10 2.64
N GLY A 123 6.40 5.34 2.18
CA GLY A 123 5.70 5.61 0.92
C GLY A 123 5.84 7.07 0.47
N HIS A 124 5.42 7.45 -0.73
CA HIS A 124 4.70 6.64 -1.72
C HIS A 124 5.46 6.48 -3.05
N ALA A 125 6.73 6.92 -3.11
CA ALA A 125 7.51 6.99 -4.35
C ALA A 125 8.82 6.17 -4.35
N LEU A 126 8.95 5.12 -3.54
CA LEU A 126 10.14 4.25 -3.55
C LEU A 126 10.51 3.74 -4.96
N HIS A 127 9.51 3.43 -5.80
CA HIS A 127 9.67 2.97 -7.18
C HIS A 127 10.38 3.97 -8.11
N SER A 128 10.48 5.26 -7.73
CA SER A 128 11.13 6.30 -8.54
C SER A 128 12.23 7.07 -7.79
N LYS A 129 12.31 6.89 -6.46
CA LYS A 129 13.25 7.61 -5.58
C LYS A 129 14.29 6.72 -4.93
N SER A 130 14.15 5.39 -5.01
CA SER A 130 15.11 4.44 -4.43
C SER A 130 15.59 3.45 -5.47
N PRO A 131 16.87 3.51 -5.91
CA PRO A 131 17.36 2.68 -7.02
C PRO A 131 17.11 1.16 -6.87
N PRO A 132 17.26 0.54 -5.68
CA PRO A 132 16.92 -0.87 -5.50
C PRO A 132 15.44 -1.20 -5.73
N PHE A 133 14.53 -0.34 -5.26
CA PHE A 133 13.08 -0.50 -5.44
C PHE A 133 12.63 -0.15 -6.86
N GLU A 134 13.24 0.87 -7.49
CA GLU A 134 13.02 1.18 -8.90
C GLU A 134 13.37 0.00 -9.78
N LYS A 135 14.54 -0.61 -9.57
CA LYS A 135 15.04 -1.74 -10.37
C LYS A 135 14.06 -2.92 -10.43
N ILE A 136 13.43 -3.27 -9.31
CA ILE A 136 12.45 -4.38 -9.27
C ILE A 136 11.06 -3.95 -9.73
N THR A 137 10.68 -2.68 -9.54
CA THR A 137 9.34 -2.17 -9.86
C THR A 137 9.21 -1.82 -11.34
N ILE A 138 10.13 -1.00 -11.86
CA ILE A 138 10.16 -0.53 -13.25
C ILE A 138 11.03 -1.51 -14.06
N SER A 139 10.51 -2.73 -14.22
CA SER A 139 11.22 -3.84 -14.84
C SER A 139 10.47 -4.41 -16.04
N LYS A 140 11.21 -4.99 -16.99
CA LYS A 140 10.62 -5.73 -18.12
C LYS A 140 9.70 -6.87 -17.66
N ARG A 141 10.04 -7.50 -16.52
CA ARG A 141 9.23 -8.57 -15.89
C ARG A 141 7.85 -8.05 -15.50
N ASN A 142 7.77 -6.94 -14.77
CA ASN A 142 6.49 -6.32 -14.39
C ASN A 142 5.72 -5.81 -15.61
N ALA A 143 6.42 -5.21 -16.59
CA ALA A 143 5.80 -4.74 -17.82
C ALA A 143 5.15 -5.91 -18.61
N ALA A 144 5.84 -7.04 -18.72
CA ALA A 144 5.31 -8.23 -19.39
C ALA A 144 4.08 -8.80 -18.65
N ILE A 145 4.11 -8.86 -17.31
CA ILE A 145 2.93 -9.25 -16.51
C ILE A 145 1.75 -8.32 -16.79
N ALA A 146 1.97 -7.00 -16.76
CA ALA A 146 0.92 -6.03 -17.02
C ALA A 146 0.34 -6.17 -18.45
N GLN A 147 1.20 -6.42 -19.45
CA GLN A 147 0.76 -6.69 -20.82
C GLN A 147 -0.08 -7.98 -20.91
N SER A 148 0.31 -9.06 -20.23
CA SER A 148 -0.49 -10.29 -20.15
C SER A 148 -1.87 -10.06 -19.53
N LEU A 149 -2.01 -9.04 -18.66
CA LEU A 149 -3.28 -8.63 -18.05
C LEU A 149 -4.05 -7.60 -18.90
N GLY A 150 -3.54 -7.22 -20.07
CA GLY A 150 -4.20 -6.33 -21.02
C GLY A 150 -3.88 -4.83 -20.87
N PHE A 151 -2.90 -4.46 -20.06
CA PHE A 151 -2.46 -3.06 -19.97
C PHE A 151 -1.71 -2.65 -21.26
N LYS A 152 -2.12 -1.51 -21.84
CA LYS A 152 -1.48 -0.95 -23.04
C LYS A 152 -0.28 -0.08 -22.70
N ASP A 153 -0.42 0.78 -21.70
CA ASP A 153 0.63 1.68 -21.21
C ASP A 153 0.62 1.67 -19.66
N PRO A 154 1.17 0.62 -19.02
CA PRO A 154 1.14 0.49 -17.57
C PRO A 154 2.00 1.57 -16.91
N LYS A 155 1.43 2.27 -15.93
CA LYS A 155 2.14 3.25 -15.08
C LYS A 155 2.13 2.79 -13.63
N CYS A 156 3.23 3.03 -12.92
CA CYS A 156 3.28 2.86 -11.47
C CYS A 156 2.76 4.14 -10.82
N LEU A 157 1.60 4.06 -10.14
CA LEU A 157 0.99 5.20 -9.46
C LEU A 157 1.56 5.42 -8.05
N GLN A 158 1.98 4.33 -7.40
CA GLN A 158 2.36 4.31 -5.99
C GLN A 158 3.20 3.07 -5.69
N SER A 159 4.14 3.22 -4.76
CA SER A 159 4.84 2.10 -4.11
C SER A 159 4.95 2.34 -2.62
N MET A 160 4.74 1.30 -1.83
CA MET A 160 4.89 1.34 -0.38
C MET A 160 5.75 0.18 0.09
N LEU A 161 6.48 0.39 1.18
CA LEU A 161 7.01 -0.66 2.01
C LEU A 161 6.16 -0.77 3.27
N ILE A 162 5.66 -1.97 3.58
CA ILE A 162 4.80 -2.22 4.73
C ILE A 162 5.58 -3.00 5.77
N CYS A 163 5.82 -2.38 6.93
CA CYS A 163 6.41 -3.02 8.08
C CYS A 163 5.30 -3.63 8.94
N LYS A 164 5.35 -4.94 9.15
CA LYS A 164 4.51 -5.60 10.17
C LYS A 164 5.33 -5.77 11.44
N GLN A 165 5.42 -4.68 12.19
CA GLN A 165 6.24 -4.64 13.40
C GLN A 165 5.75 -5.68 14.42
N PRO A 166 6.64 -6.46 15.05
CA PRO A 166 6.24 -7.44 16.04
C PRO A 166 5.51 -6.75 17.20
N SER A 167 4.43 -7.38 17.65
CA SER A 167 3.57 -6.95 18.77
C SER A 167 2.74 -5.68 18.57
N ILE A 168 3.09 -4.79 17.65
CA ILE A 168 2.37 -3.51 17.43
C ILE A 168 1.86 -3.32 16.00
N GLY A 169 2.14 -4.26 15.09
CA GLY A 169 1.71 -4.17 13.70
C GLY A 169 0.19 -4.20 13.58
N GLY A 170 -0.42 -3.04 13.32
CA GLY A 170 -1.88 -2.92 13.26
C GLY A 170 -2.49 -3.77 12.14
N PRO A 171 -3.69 -4.38 12.33
CA PRO A 171 -4.39 -5.06 11.25
C PRO A 171 -4.76 -4.07 10.14
N VAL A 172 -4.83 -4.55 8.90
CA VAL A 172 -5.40 -3.77 7.79
C VAL A 172 -6.81 -4.29 7.55
N PRO A 173 -7.86 -3.48 7.73
CA PRO A 173 -9.23 -3.89 7.45
C PRO A 173 -9.44 -4.36 6.01
N ALA A 174 -10.50 -5.15 5.78
CA ALA A 174 -10.87 -5.56 4.44
C ALA A 174 -11.26 -4.33 3.60
N HIS A 175 -10.63 -4.17 2.44
CA HIS A 175 -10.82 -3.00 1.57
C HIS A 175 -10.60 -3.36 0.09
N ARG A 176 -10.81 -2.37 -0.78
CA ARG A 176 -10.44 -2.43 -2.21
C ARG A 176 -9.52 -1.27 -2.53
N ASP A 177 -8.36 -1.56 -3.11
CA ASP A 177 -7.39 -0.52 -3.48
C ASP A 177 -7.98 0.53 -4.42
N SER A 178 -8.86 0.13 -5.35
CA SER A 178 -9.51 1.06 -6.30
C SER A 178 -10.48 2.05 -5.64
N GLU A 179 -10.85 1.88 -4.37
CA GLU A 179 -11.54 2.93 -3.60
C GLU A 179 -10.59 4.07 -3.25
N PHE A 180 -9.30 3.79 -3.06
CA PHE A 180 -8.25 4.77 -2.74
C PHE A 180 -7.49 5.27 -3.97
N LEU A 181 -7.20 4.38 -4.91
CA LEU A 181 -6.47 4.61 -6.16
C LEU A 181 -7.42 4.51 -7.35
N TYR A 182 -8.49 5.30 -7.32
CA TYR A 182 -9.53 5.24 -8.33
C TYR A 182 -9.03 5.73 -9.70
N THR A 183 -9.33 4.95 -10.74
CA THR A 183 -9.24 5.35 -12.15
C THR A 183 -10.61 5.23 -12.80
N SER A 184 -10.83 5.93 -13.91
CA SER A 184 -12.11 5.95 -14.62
C SER A 184 -11.95 5.46 -16.07
N PRO A 185 -12.35 4.22 -16.40
CA PRO A 185 -12.87 3.17 -15.50
C PRO A 185 -11.78 2.54 -14.60
N PRO A 186 -12.16 1.86 -13.51
CA PRO A 186 -11.23 1.19 -12.60
C PRO A 186 -10.25 0.26 -13.32
N SER A 187 -8.97 0.40 -13.03
CA SER A 187 -7.91 -0.36 -13.73
C SER A 187 -6.71 -0.69 -12.86
N ALA A 188 -6.70 -0.28 -11.58
CA ALA A 188 -5.56 -0.51 -10.69
C ALA A 188 -5.36 -2.01 -10.42
N VAL A 189 -4.09 -2.45 -10.43
CA VAL A 189 -3.67 -3.79 -10.01
C VAL A 189 -2.51 -3.65 -9.03
N GLY A 190 -2.64 -4.29 -7.87
CA GLY A 190 -1.60 -4.31 -6.83
C GLY A 190 -0.56 -5.40 -7.07
N TYR A 191 0.71 -5.04 -6.92
CA TYR A 191 1.83 -5.98 -6.87
C TYR A 191 2.32 -6.04 -5.43
N TRP A 192 2.04 -7.14 -4.75
CA TRP A 192 2.51 -7.37 -3.39
C TRP A 192 3.66 -8.37 -3.40
N VAL A 193 4.81 -7.97 -2.88
CA VAL A 193 6.03 -8.77 -2.87
C VAL A 193 6.46 -9.01 -1.43
N ALA A 194 6.56 -10.29 -1.05
CA ALA A 194 7.10 -10.70 0.25
C ALA A 194 8.61 -10.45 0.29
N LEU A 195 9.08 -9.58 1.18
CA LEU A 195 10.51 -9.43 1.49
C LEU A 195 10.97 -10.35 2.63
N GLN A 196 10.01 -10.87 3.40
CA GLN A 196 10.18 -11.87 4.44
C GLN A 196 9.01 -12.86 4.35
N ASP A 197 9.17 -14.06 4.92
CA ASP A 197 8.11 -15.06 4.95
C ASP A 197 6.82 -14.49 5.55
N ALA A 198 5.73 -14.59 4.79
CA ALA A 198 4.41 -14.14 5.23
C ALA A 198 3.52 -15.35 5.51
N THR A 199 3.13 -15.48 6.76
CA THR A 199 2.39 -16.60 7.34
C THR A 199 1.17 -16.08 8.10
N PRO A 200 0.19 -16.94 8.43
CA PRO A 200 -0.94 -16.55 9.26
C PRO A 200 -0.52 -15.96 10.63
N GLY A 201 0.65 -16.34 11.16
CA GLY A 201 1.15 -15.87 12.45
C GLY A 201 1.84 -14.50 12.42
N ASN A 202 2.16 -13.96 11.24
CA ASN A 202 2.83 -12.67 11.09
C ASN A 202 2.21 -11.79 9.98
N ALA A 203 0.88 -11.82 9.92
CA ALA A 203 0.06 -10.94 9.08
C ALA A 203 0.19 -11.16 7.56
N SER A 204 0.12 -12.42 7.11
CA SER A 204 -0.12 -12.75 5.70
C SER A 204 -1.41 -12.12 5.16
N LEU A 205 -1.46 -11.88 3.84
CA LEU A 205 -2.66 -11.39 3.17
C LEU A 205 -3.81 -12.41 3.18
N GLY A 206 -5.04 -11.90 3.26
CA GLY A 206 -6.26 -12.63 2.96
C GLY A 206 -6.97 -12.01 1.77
N VAL A 207 -7.44 -12.82 0.82
CA VAL A 207 -8.19 -12.35 -0.36
C VAL A 207 -9.45 -13.19 -0.52
N TRP A 208 -10.58 -12.52 -0.80
CA TRP A 208 -11.83 -13.21 -1.13
C TRP A 208 -11.89 -13.57 -2.61
N LYS A 209 -11.86 -14.88 -2.92
CA LYS A 209 -11.78 -15.34 -4.32
C LYS A 209 -12.96 -14.85 -5.16
N GLY A 210 -12.64 -14.09 -6.21
CA GLY A 210 -13.60 -13.57 -7.17
C GLY A 210 -14.40 -12.36 -6.69
N SER A 211 -14.05 -11.73 -5.57
CA SER A 211 -14.73 -10.51 -5.05
C SER A 211 -14.62 -9.31 -5.99
N HIS A 212 -13.70 -9.32 -6.95
CA HIS A 212 -13.52 -8.27 -7.96
C HIS A 212 -14.57 -8.29 -9.07
N LYS A 213 -15.41 -9.33 -9.14
CA LYS A 213 -16.48 -9.46 -10.15
C LYS A 213 -17.74 -8.74 -9.69
N GLY A 214 -18.40 -7.97 -10.57
CA GLY A 214 -19.63 -7.20 -10.27
C GLY A 214 -20.64 -7.96 -9.41
N ARG A 215 -21.10 -9.10 -9.91
CA ARG A 215 -22.00 -10.07 -9.23
C ARG A 215 -21.58 -10.55 -7.83
N LYS A 216 -20.32 -10.41 -7.43
CA LYS A 216 -19.77 -10.80 -6.11
C LYS A 216 -19.33 -9.60 -5.26
N GLY A 217 -19.79 -8.40 -5.63
CA GLY A 217 -19.42 -7.17 -4.95
C GLY A 217 -18.18 -6.49 -5.53
N GLY A 218 -17.87 -6.69 -6.81
CA GLY A 218 -16.73 -6.06 -7.47
C GLY A 218 -16.86 -4.55 -7.67
N HIS A 219 -18.09 -4.03 -7.60
CA HIS A 219 -18.38 -2.63 -7.82
C HIS A 219 -17.66 -1.74 -6.82
N ILE A 220 -16.88 -0.79 -7.33
CA ILE A 220 -16.32 0.31 -6.55
C ILE A 220 -17.45 1.30 -6.27
N ARG A 221 -17.95 1.32 -5.03
CA ARG A 221 -19.13 2.11 -4.63
C ARG A 221 -18.81 3.51 -4.13
N ARG A 222 -17.57 3.74 -3.71
CA ARG A 222 -17.10 5.00 -3.14
C ARG A 222 -15.67 5.27 -3.57
N ARG A 223 -15.26 6.53 -3.46
CA ARG A 223 -13.93 7.01 -3.80
C ARG A 223 -13.38 7.85 -2.67
N PHE A 224 -12.13 7.61 -2.33
CA PHE A 224 -11.36 8.41 -1.41
C PHE A 224 -10.81 9.63 -2.16
N VAL A 225 -11.20 10.82 -1.71
CA VAL A 225 -10.90 12.09 -2.38
C VAL A 225 -10.38 13.13 -1.40
N ARG A 226 -9.76 14.19 -1.93
CA ARG A 226 -9.45 15.38 -1.12
C ARG A 226 -10.75 16.13 -0.83
N ALA A 227 -10.91 16.58 0.41
CA ALA A 227 -12.10 17.35 0.81
C ALA A 227 -11.94 18.85 0.49
N GLU A 228 -13.06 19.52 0.21
CA GLU A 228 -13.12 21.00 0.13
C GLU A 228 -12.92 21.57 1.54
N GLY A 229 -11.69 22.01 1.85
CA GLY A 229 -11.31 22.48 3.19
C GLY A 229 -10.06 21.81 3.78
N GLY A 230 -9.44 20.88 3.05
CA GLY A 230 -8.24 20.15 3.48
C GLY A 230 -8.56 18.76 4.00
N GLY A 231 -7.54 17.90 4.04
CA GLY A 231 -7.72 16.49 4.38
C GLY A 231 -8.37 15.67 3.27
N THR A 232 -8.96 14.54 3.67
CA THR A 232 -9.57 13.56 2.76
C THR A 232 -10.92 13.10 3.26
N THR A 233 -11.78 12.63 2.35
CA THR A 233 -13.09 12.06 2.67
C THR A 233 -13.47 10.99 1.63
N PHE A 234 -14.52 10.23 1.92
CA PHE A 234 -15.13 9.32 0.95
C PHE A 234 -16.38 9.96 0.34
N ILE A 235 -16.51 9.84 -0.98
CA ILE A 235 -17.72 10.21 -1.73
C ILE A 235 -18.28 8.99 -2.48
N SER A 236 -19.57 9.02 -2.83
CA SER A 236 -20.16 8.01 -3.71
C SER A 236 -19.46 7.96 -5.07
N ASN A 237 -19.42 6.77 -5.67
CA ASN A 237 -18.94 6.60 -7.04
C ASN A 237 -20.11 6.59 -8.04
N ASP A 238 -20.32 7.73 -8.70
CA ASP A 238 -21.33 7.88 -9.76
C ASP A 238 -20.78 7.53 -11.16
N GLY A 239 -19.49 7.19 -11.25
CA GLY A 239 -18.81 6.79 -12.50
C GLY A 239 -18.77 5.28 -12.69
N PRO A 240 -17.98 4.78 -13.67
CA PRO A 240 -17.78 3.35 -13.85
C PRO A 240 -17.32 2.69 -12.54
N SER A 241 -17.99 1.60 -12.17
CA SER A 241 -17.72 0.88 -10.93
C SER A 241 -16.93 -0.41 -11.14
N LEU A 242 -16.72 -0.82 -12.39
CA LEU A 242 -15.96 -2.01 -12.79
C LEU A 242 -14.94 -1.67 -13.90
N PRO A 243 -13.91 -2.51 -14.07
CA PRO A 243 -12.97 -2.36 -15.17
C PRO A 243 -13.63 -2.43 -16.55
N LEU A 244 -13.01 -1.76 -17.52
CA LEU A 244 -13.49 -1.73 -18.90
C LEU A 244 -13.71 -3.14 -19.45
N GLY A 245 -14.88 -3.39 -20.04
CA GLY A 245 -15.23 -4.68 -20.64
C GLY A 245 -15.55 -5.80 -19.64
N LYS A 246 -15.73 -5.48 -18.36
CA LYS A 246 -16.32 -6.40 -17.39
C LYS A 246 -17.81 -6.13 -17.28
N ASP A 247 -18.61 -7.20 -17.31
CA ASP A 247 -20.05 -7.13 -17.14
C ASP A 247 -20.41 -6.64 -15.73
N GLU A 248 -21.40 -5.75 -15.65
CA GLU A 248 -22.03 -5.31 -14.41
C GLU A 248 -22.79 -6.44 -13.71
#